data_AF-A0A6V7K636-F1
#
_entry.id   AF-A0A6V7K636-F1
#
_cell.length_a   1.000
_cell.length_b   1.000
_cell.length_c   1.000
_cell.angle_alpha   90.00
_cell.angle_beta   90.00
_cell.angle_gamma   90.00
#
_symmetry.space_group_name_H-M   'P 1'
#
loop_
_entity.id
_entity.type
_entity.pdbx_description
1 polymer ?
#
loop_
_entity_poly.entity_id
_entity_poly.type
_entity_poly.pdbx_seq_one_letter_code
_entity_poly.pdbx_strand_id
1 'polypeptide(L)' 'CARDNRIFSEKNMDNPLVCIENGNYDTIQYLNNQPFCVDSDGFAISKLGGWDEPNCPQPN' A
#
# COMPACT_ATOMS: atom_id res chain seq x y z
N CYS A 1 -6.57 -4.43 2.24
CA CYS A 1 -5.58 -4.68 3.30
C CYS A 1 -6.04 -5.64 4.41
N ALA A 2 -7.20 -5.49 5.04
CA ALA A 2 -7.53 -6.20 6.29
C ALA A 2 -7.33 -7.73 6.24
N ARG A 3 -7.57 -8.32 5.06
CA ARG A 3 -7.23 -9.72 4.75
C ARG A 3 -5.74 -10.02 4.95
N ASP A 4 -4.86 -9.21 4.39
CA ASP A 4 -3.41 -9.42 4.41
C ASP A 4 -2.87 -9.21 5.82
N ASN A 5 -3.36 -8.21 6.56
CA ASN A 5 -3.02 -8.06 7.99
C ASN A 5 -3.24 -9.35 8.78
N ARG A 6 -4.36 -10.05 8.53
CA ARG A 6 -4.63 -11.34 9.15
C ARG A 6 -3.62 -12.41 8.71
N ILE A 7 -3.35 -12.54 7.42
CA ILE A 7 -2.42 -13.54 6.87
C ILE A 7 -0.99 -13.33 7.40
N PHE A 8 -0.52 -12.08 7.44
CA PHE A 8 0.80 -11.73 7.96
C PHE A 8 0.87 -11.97 9.47
N SER A 9 -0.16 -11.57 10.23
CA SER A 9 -0.24 -11.81 11.67
C SER A 9 -0.24 -13.32 12.02
N GLU A 10 -0.95 -14.16 11.25
CA GLU A 10 -0.93 -15.62 11.42
C GLU A 10 0.47 -16.22 11.22
N LYS A 11 1.35 -15.51 10.49
CA LYS A 11 2.76 -15.87 10.27
C LYS A 11 3.74 -15.16 11.19
N ASN A 12 3.27 -14.39 12.18
CA ASN A 12 4.10 -13.51 13.03
C ASN A 12 4.97 -12.55 12.21
N MET A 13 4.41 -12.01 11.12
CA MET A 13 5.03 -11.00 10.27
C MET A 13 4.17 -9.74 10.28
N ASP A 14 4.80 -8.60 10.05
CA ASP A 14 4.09 -7.35 9.79
C ASP A 14 3.72 -7.26 8.31
N ASN A 15 2.54 -6.71 8.03
CA ASN A 15 2.18 -6.34 6.67
C ASN A 15 3.07 -5.16 6.23
N PRO A 16 3.82 -5.28 5.12
CA PRO A 16 4.69 -4.20 4.66
C PRO A 16 3.91 -3.00 4.07
N LEU A 17 2.62 -3.15 3.79
CA LEU A 17 1.78 -2.10 3.21
C LEU A 17 0.92 -1.41 4.27
N VAL A 18 0.73 -0.10 4.08
CA VAL A 18 -0.09 0.76 4.92
C VAL A 18 -1.57 0.58 4.57
N CYS A 19 -2.39 0.62 5.61
CA CYS A 19 -3.82 0.40 5.52
C CYS A 19 -4.54 1.56 6.15
N ILE A 20 -5.62 1.99 5.51
CA ILE A 20 -6.53 3.01 6.05
C ILE A 20 -7.59 2.33 6.93
N GLU A 21 -8.27 3.12 7.78
CA GLU A 21 -9.19 2.63 8.82
C GLU A 21 -10.32 1.74 8.29
N ASN A 22 -10.72 1.91 7.03
CA ASN A 22 -11.78 1.10 6.40
C ASN A 22 -11.32 -0.31 5.96
N GLY A 23 -10.04 -0.66 6.16
CA GLY A 23 -9.48 -1.97 5.82
C GLY A 23 -8.97 -2.10 4.38
N ASN A 24 -9.06 -1.06 3.56
CA ASN A 24 -8.42 -0.99 2.25
C ASN A 24 -6.95 -0.56 2.36
N TYR A 25 -6.20 -0.71 1.27
CA TYR A 25 -4.84 -0.16 1.19
C TYR A 25 -4.92 1.36 1.09
N ASP A 26 -3.98 2.05 1.74
CA ASP A 26 -3.67 3.41 1.33
C ASP A 26 -3.20 3.37 -0.13
N THR A 27 -3.74 4.24 -0.98
CA THR A 27 -3.33 4.28 -2.38
C THR A 27 -1.86 4.69 -2.50
N ILE A 28 -1.36 5.53 -1.58
CA ILE A 28 0.04 5.91 -1.50
C ILE A 28 0.77 5.00 -0.51
N GLN A 29 1.81 4.33 -0.98
CA GLN A 29 2.67 3.44 -0.20
C GLN A 29 4.11 3.94 -0.23
N TYR A 30 4.93 3.49 0.72
CA TYR A 30 6.34 3.88 0.81
C TYR A 30 7.25 2.68 0.89
N LEU A 31 8.25 2.62 0.01
CA LEU A 31 9.34 1.66 0.06
C LEU A 31 10.65 2.43 0.17
N ASN A 32 11.41 2.23 1.25
CA ASN A 32 12.66 2.97 1.51
C ASN A 32 12.50 4.49 1.35
N ASN A 33 11.44 5.06 1.93
CA ASN A 33 11.06 6.49 1.83
C ASN A 33 10.70 6.99 0.42
N GLN A 34 10.58 6.10 -0.57
CA GLN A 34 10.13 6.45 -1.90
C GLN A 34 8.65 6.10 -2.09
N PRO A 35 7.80 7.05 -2.49
CA PRO A 35 6.38 6.80 -2.67
C PRO A 35 6.09 5.98 -3.94
N PHE A 36 5.04 5.17 -3.89
CA PHE A 36 4.47 4.46 -5.04
C PHE A 36 2.96 4.23 -4.86
N CYS A 37 2.24 4.03 -5.97
CA CYS A 37 0.81 3.76 -5.95
C CYS A 37 0.53 2.26 -5.94
N VAL A 38 -0.50 1.87 -5.20
CA VAL A 38 -1.11 0.55 -5.28
C VAL A 38 -2.59 0.62 -5.67
N ASP A 39 -3.11 -0.47 -6.25
CA ASP A 39 -4.54 -0.65 -6.49
C ASP A 39 -5.29 -1.18 -5.24
N SER A 40 -6.58 -1.48 -5.40
CA SER A 40 -7.43 -2.00 -4.32
C SER A 40 -6.99 -3.36 -3.76
N ASP A 41 -6.24 -4.13 -4.55
CA ASP A 41 -5.72 -5.44 -4.18
C ASP A 41 -4.29 -5.35 -3.59
N GLY A 42 -3.67 -4.16 -3.61
CA GLY A 42 -2.34 -3.92 -3.07
C GLY A 42 -1.21 -4.13 -4.09
N PHE A 43 -1.52 -4.25 -5.38
CA PHE A 43 -0.51 -4.35 -6.43
C PHE A 43 0.01 -2.97 -6.82
N ALA A 44 1.34 -2.87 -6.98
CA ALA A 44 1.97 -1.63 -7.44
C ALA A 44 1.56 -1.30 -8.88
N ILE A 45 1.01 -0.09 -9.08
CA ILE A 45 0.57 0.42 -10.39
C ILE A 45 1.40 1.61 -10.88
N SER A 46 2.33 2.11 -10.07
CA SER A 46 3.30 3.14 -10.47
C SER A 46 4.73 2.62 -10.46
N LYS A 47 5.65 3.41 -11.03
CA LYS A 47 7.08 3.17 -10.85
C LYS A 47 7.46 3.34 -9.38
N LEU A 48 8.34 2.48 -8.89
CA LEU A 48 8.99 2.61 -7.59
C LEU A 48 10.12 3.64 -7.72
N GLY A 49 10.08 4.76 -6.99
CA GLY A 49 11.22 5.66 -6.88
C GLY A 49 11.18 6.96 -7.68
N GLY A 50 10.13 7.77 -7.51
CA GLY A 50 10.15 9.21 -7.81
C GLY A 50 10.32 10.03 -6.52
N TRP A 51 11.01 11.18 -6.58
CA TRP A 51 10.92 12.20 -5.52
C TRP A 51 9.68 13.08 -5.68
N ASP A 52 8.98 12.93 -6.80
CA ASP A 52 7.69 13.55 -7.06
C ASP A 52 6.60 12.74 -6.34
N GLU A 53 5.65 13.44 -5.71
CA GLU A 53 4.45 12.82 -5.16
C GLU A 53 3.72 12.09 -6.29
N PRO A 54 3.45 10.78 -6.15
CA PRO A 54 2.80 10.06 -7.23
C PRO A 54 1.37 10.56 -7.34
N ASN A 55 0.97 11.00 -8.54
CA ASN A 55 -0.44 11.25 -8.88
C ASN A 55 -1.19 9.91 -8.89
N CYS A 56 -1.49 9.39 -7.71
CA CYS A 56 -2.21 8.14 -7.56
C CYS A 56 -3.69 8.34 -7.89
N PRO A 57 -4.29 7.45 -8.68
CA PRO A 57 -5.72 7.50 -8.94
C PRO A 57 -6.45 7.44 -7.61
N GLN A 58 -7.16 8.53 -7.29
CA GLN A 58 -7.92 8.60 -6.05
C GLN A 58 -9.05 7.57 -6.11
N PRO A 59 -9.30 6.80 -5.04
CA PRO A 59 -10.49 5.97 -4.97
C PRO A 59 -11.72 6.90 -4.99
N ASN A 60 -12.63 6.67 -5.94
CA ASN A 60 -13.92 7.36 -6.02
C ASN A 60 -14.82 7.06 -4.82
#